data_AF-A0A843EWV0-F1
#
_entry.id   AF-A0A843EWV0-F1
#
_cell.length_a   1.000
_cell.length_b   1.000
_cell.length_c   1.000
_cell.angle_alpha   90.00
_cell.angle_beta   90.00
_cell.angle_gamma   90.00
#
_symmetry.space_group_name_H-M   'P 1'
#
loop_
_entity.id
_entity.type
_entity.pdbx_description
1 polymer ?
#
loop_
_entity_poly.entity_id
_entity_poly.type
_entity_poly.pdbx_seq_one_letter_code
_entity_poly.pdbx_strand_id
1 'polypeptide(L)'
;MKIKQLLGMMALDANANEVGKIDDAEFDPVEGKINAITIVLKKNFISSNKIEIDFEDVKSIGDYVLLDKEINKEAAIEEAEKAKDAKEEVEEVEAEIVDDEAEEAEAEAEEEA
;
A
#
# COMPACT_ATOMS: atom_id res chain seq x y z
N MET A 1 -12.96 -18.81 3.34
CA MET A 1 -11.63 -18.95 2.72
C MET A 1 -10.57 -18.59 3.74
N LYS A 2 -9.37 -19.18 3.72
CA LYS A 2 -8.27 -18.72 4.60
C LYS A 2 -7.48 -17.61 3.88
N ILE A 3 -7.08 -16.56 4.59
CA ILE A 3 -6.30 -15.45 3.98
C ILE A 3 -5.02 -15.93 3.31
N LYS A 4 -4.36 -16.96 3.87
CA LYS A 4 -3.17 -17.59 3.28
C LYS A 4 -3.39 -18.17 1.88
N GLN A 5 -4.64 -18.43 1.50
CA GLN A 5 -4.98 -18.90 0.15
C GLN A 5 -5.21 -17.74 -0.82
N LEU A 6 -5.57 -16.56 -0.31
CA LEU A 6 -5.75 -15.32 -1.08
C LEU A 6 -4.39 -14.74 -1.51
N LEU A 7 -3.44 -14.74 -0.59
CA LEU A 7 -2.10 -14.21 -0.83
C LEU A 7 -1.40 -14.96 -1.98
N GLY A 8 -0.83 -14.21 -2.91
CA GLY A 8 -0.13 -14.73 -4.09
C GLY A 8 -1.03 -15.08 -5.27
N MET A 9 -2.36 -15.03 -5.12
CA MET A 9 -3.30 -15.24 -6.23
C MET A 9 -3.15 -14.16 -7.30
N MET A 10 -3.39 -14.52 -8.55
CA MET A 10 -3.41 -13.56 -9.66
C MET A 10 -4.75 -12.80 -9.67
N ALA A 11 -4.66 -11.47 -9.70
CA ALA A 11 -5.80 -10.59 -9.90
C ALA A 11 -5.99 -10.27 -11.38
N LEU A 12 -7.23 -10.30 -11.85
CA LEU A 12 -7.64 -9.94 -13.21
C LEU A 12 -8.60 -8.76 -13.14
N ASP A 13 -8.47 -7.82 -14.08
CA ASP A 13 -9.40 -6.71 -14.21
C ASP A 13 -10.73 -7.15 -14.87
N ALA A 14 -11.67 -6.21 -15.01
CA ALA A 14 -12.97 -6.46 -15.64
C ALA A 14 -12.89 -6.95 -17.10
N ASN A 15 -11.76 -6.71 -17.79
CA ASN A 15 -11.48 -7.13 -19.16
C ASN A 15 -10.65 -8.42 -19.22
N ALA A 16 -10.47 -9.11 -18.09
CA ALA A 16 -9.66 -10.31 -17.95
C ALA A 16 -8.16 -10.11 -18.24
N ASN A 17 -7.67 -8.88 -18.16
CA ASN A 17 -6.23 -8.62 -18.19
C ASN A 17 -5.63 -8.95 -16.83
N GLU A 18 -4.47 -9.61 -16.84
CA GLU A 18 -3.69 -9.82 -15.60
C GLU A 18 -3.32 -8.48 -15.01
N VAL A 19 -3.59 -8.22 -13.74
CA VAL A 19 -3.17 -6.98 -13.06
C VAL A 19 -1.87 -7.21 -12.32
N GLY A 20 -1.84 -8.24 -11.48
CA GLY A 20 -0.74 -8.53 -10.57
C GLY A 20 -1.10 -9.62 -9.57
N LYS A 21 -0.31 -9.75 -8.51
CA LYS A 21 -0.58 -10.72 -7.44
C LYS A 21 -1.04 -10.05 -6.17
N ILE A 22 -1.95 -10.69 -5.44
CA ILE A 22 -2.34 -10.24 -4.10
C ILE A 22 -1.15 -10.38 -3.16
N ASP A 23 -0.80 -9.29 -2.47
CA ASP A 23 0.32 -9.22 -1.55
C ASP A 23 -0.14 -9.11 -0.09
N ASP A 24 -1.22 -8.36 0.13
CA ASP A 24 -1.76 -8.14 1.46
C ASP A 24 -3.27 -7.83 1.44
N ALA A 25 -3.89 -7.83 2.61
CA ALA A 25 -5.28 -7.42 2.83
C ALA A 25 -5.42 -6.65 4.13
N GLU A 26 -6.00 -5.45 4.04
CA GLU A 26 -6.24 -4.60 5.20
C GLU A 26 -7.49 -5.06 5.96
N PHE A 27 -7.31 -5.45 7.22
CA PHE A 27 -8.38 -5.97 8.06
C PHE A 27 -8.79 -4.94 9.13
N ASP A 28 -10.07 -4.62 9.15
CA ASP A 28 -10.69 -3.84 10.22
C ASP A 28 -11.03 -4.75 11.41
N PRO A 29 -10.36 -4.60 12.56
CA PRO A 29 -10.61 -5.43 13.74
C PRO A 29 -11.90 -5.05 14.49
N VAL A 30 -12.43 -3.85 14.27
CA VAL A 30 -13.66 -3.36 14.91
C VAL A 30 -14.88 -3.89 14.15
N GLU A 31 -14.87 -3.77 12.83
CA GLU A 31 -15.96 -4.26 11.97
C GLU A 31 -15.86 -5.74 11.61
N GLY A 32 -14.66 -6.32 11.72
CA GLY A 32 -14.40 -7.71 11.37
C GLY A 32 -14.41 -7.98 9.86
N LYS A 33 -14.02 -7.00 9.05
CA LYS A 33 -14.08 -7.04 7.58
C LYS A 33 -12.73 -6.70 6.96
N ILE A 34 -12.58 -7.06 5.69
CA ILE A 34 -11.44 -6.61 4.87
C ILE A 34 -11.91 -5.34 4.14
N ASN A 35 -11.16 -4.26 4.27
CA ASN A 35 -11.48 -2.98 3.64
C ASN A 35 -10.84 -2.89 2.26
N ALA A 36 -9.58 -3.31 2.15
CA ALA A 36 -8.82 -3.24 0.91
C ALA A 36 -7.89 -4.44 0.72
N ILE A 37 -7.48 -4.67 -0.52
CA ILE A 37 -6.45 -5.62 -0.91
C ILE A 37 -5.32 -4.92 -1.64
N THR A 38 -4.09 -5.31 -1.34
CA THR A 38 -2.91 -4.79 -2.02
C THR A 38 -2.50 -5.72 -3.14
N ILE A 39 -2.33 -5.19 -4.34
CA ILE A 39 -1.90 -5.91 -5.53
C ILE A 39 -0.52 -5.42 -5.94
N VAL A 40 0.44 -6.34 -6.02
CA VAL A 40 1.76 -6.07 -6.59
C VAL A 40 1.65 -6.09 -8.11
N LEU A 41 1.78 -4.91 -8.71
CA LEU A 41 2.01 -4.75 -10.13
C LEU A 41 3.41 -5.27 -10.47
N LYS A 42 3.51 -5.89 -11.65
CA LYS A 42 4.68 -6.62 -12.18
C LYS A 42 6.02 -6.30 -11.49
N LYS A 43 6.59 -7.31 -10.82
CA LYS A 43 7.85 -7.24 -10.09
C LYS A 43 9.02 -7.06 -11.07
N ASN A 44 9.57 -5.85 -11.19
CA ASN A 44 10.92 -5.70 -11.72
C ASN A 44 11.93 -6.12 -10.63
N PHE A 45 13.16 -6.46 -11.03
CA PHE A 45 14.17 -7.02 -10.12
C PHE A 45 14.63 -6.06 -8.99
N ILE A 46 14.24 -4.78 -9.07
CA ILE A 46 14.72 -3.68 -8.24
C ILE A 46 13.58 -3.08 -7.40
N SER A 47 12.36 -2.98 -7.95
CA SER A 47 11.21 -2.43 -7.25
C SER A 47 9.91 -3.09 -7.70
N SER A 48 8.96 -3.20 -6.76
CA SER A 48 7.57 -3.59 -7.02
C SER A 48 6.67 -2.39 -6.78
N ASN A 49 5.88 -2.03 -7.79
CA ASN A 49 4.80 -1.09 -7.61
C ASN A 49 3.60 -1.83 -7.04
N LYS A 50 2.94 -1.22 -6.07
CA LYS A 50 1.77 -1.77 -5.39
C LYS A 50 0.62 -0.83 -5.64
N ILE A 51 -0.56 -1.40 -5.80
CA ILE A 51 -1.81 -0.65 -5.83
C ILE A 51 -2.72 -1.21 -4.76
N GLU A 52 -3.54 -0.35 -4.20
CA GLU A 52 -4.58 -0.71 -3.26
C GLU A 52 -5.93 -0.69 -3.97
N ILE A 53 -6.76 -1.68 -3.67
CA ILE A 53 -8.08 -1.83 -4.26
C ILE A 53 -9.06 -2.09 -3.13
N ASP A 54 -10.11 -1.28 -3.07
CA ASP A 54 -11.21 -1.50 -2.13
C ASP A 54 -11.81 -2.89 -2.33
N PHE A 55 -12.12 -3.56 -1.22
CA PHE A 55 -12.68 -4.91 -1.26
C PHE A 55 -14.05 -4.95 -1.94
N GLU A 56 -14.76 -3.81 -1.97
CA GLU A 56 -16.02 -3.64 -2.70
C GLU A 56 -15.86 -3.73 -4.22
N ASP A 57 -14.68 -3.41 -4.75
CA ASP A 57 -14.36 -3.55 -6.18
C ASP A 57 -13.95 -4.98 -6.56
N VAL A 58 -13.98 -5.93 -5.62
CA VAL A 58 -13.70 -7.35 -5.88
C VAL A 58 -14.99 -8.08 -6.26
N LYS A 59 -15.09 -8.45 -7.53
CA LYS A 59 -16.24 -9.19 -8.08
C LYS A 59 -16.38 -10.58 -7.47
N SER A 60 -15.29 -11.34 -7.47
CA SER A 60 -15.30 -12.73 -7.00
C SER A 60 -13.89 -13.26 -6.74
N ILE A 61 -13.80 -14.26 -5.88
CA ILE A 61 -12.56 -14.93 -5.50
C ILE A 61 -12.70 -16.43 -5.75
N GLY A 62 -11.89 -16.97 -6.65
CA GLY A 62 -11.85 -18.38 -7.03
C GLY A 62 -10.42 -18.87 -7.22
N ASP A 63 -10.09 -19.35 -8.43
CA ASP A 63 -8.69 -19.59 -8.83
C ASP A 63 -7.93 -18.28 -9.11
N TYR A 64 -8.69 -17.23 -9.44
CA TYR A 64 -8.25 -15.85 -9.65
C TYR A 64 -9.07 -14.92 -8.77
N VAL A 65 -8.55 -13.72 -8.51
CA VAL A 65 -9.31 -12.60 -7.95
C VAL A 65 -9.80 -11.75 -9.12
N LEU A 66 -11.11 -11.67 -9.31
CA LEU A 66 -11.70 -10.86 -10.37
C LEU A 66 -12.11 -9.50 -9.81
N LEU A 67 -11.67 -8.43 -10.45
CA LEU A 67 -12.06 -7.06 -10.12
C LEU A 67 -13.27 -6.64 -10.97
N ASP A 68 -14.11 -5.76 -10.43
CA ASP A 68 -15.24 -5.18 -11.16
C ASP A 68 -14.87 -3.92 -11.95
N LYS A 69 -13.60 -3.50 -11.90
CA LYS A 69 -13.07 -2.35 -12.65
C LYS A 69 -11.92 -2.72 -13.59
N GLU A 70 -11.76 -1.92 -14.64
CA GLU A 70 -10.59 -1.96 -15.52
C GLU A 70 -9.41 -1.26 -14.85
N ILE A 71 -8.22 -1.86 -14.93
CA ILE A 71 -7.00 -1.29 -14.35
C ILE A 71 -6.05 -0.93 -15.49
N ASN A 72 -5.88 0.38 -15.72
CA ASN A 72 -4.79 0.85 -16.56
C ASN A 72 -3.48 0.78 -15.77
N LYS A 73 -2.68 -0.25 -16.05
CA LYS A 73 -1.41 -0.48 -15.34
C LYS A 73 -0.42 0.66 -15.46
N GLU A 74 -0.35 1.32 -16.60
CA GLU A 74 0.63 2.37 -16.85
C GLU A 74 0.32 3.59 -15.98
N ALA A 75 -0.96 4.00 -15.96
CA ALA A 75 -1.43 5.04 -15.06
C ALA A 75 -1.27 4.65 -13.58
N ALA A 76 -1.59 3.41 -13.24
CA ALA A 76 -1.49 2.93 -11.87
C ALA A 76 -0.04 2.82 -11.35
N ILE A 77 0.92 2.60 -12.25
CA ILE A 77 2.35 2.66 -11.95
C ILE A 77 2.77 4.11 -11.69
N GLU A 78 2.36 5.06 -12.53
CA GLU A 78 2.68 6.48 -12.33
C GLU A 78 2.11 7.04 -11.01
N GLU A 79 0.88 6.64 -10.64
CA GLU A 79 0.27 7.01 -9.36
C GLU A 79 1.01 6.37 -8.18
N ALA A 80 1.40 5.10 -8.29
CA ALA A 80 2.16 4.42 -7.26
C ALA A 80 3.58 4.97 -7.08
N GLU A 81 4.21 5.51 -8.14
CA GLU A 81 5.50 6.18 -8.05
C GLU A 81 5.36 7.56 -7.37
N LYS A 82 4.40 8.39 -7.79
CA LYS A 82 4.14 9.69 -7.13
C LYS A 82 3.80 9.56 -5.64
N ALA A 83 3.06 8.52 -5.26
CA ALA A 83 2.74 8.25 -3.86
C ALA A 83 3.94 7.78 -3.03
N LYS A 84 4.98 7.23 -3.67
CA LYS A 84 6.25 6.88 -2.99
C LYS A 84 7.10 8.11 -2.77
N ASP A 85 7.27 8.96 -3.79
CA ASP A 85 8.02 10.22 -3.66
C ASP A 85 7.43 11.09 -2.54
N ALA A 86 6.11 11.24 -2.49
CA ALA A 86 5.44 12.02 -1.44
C ALA A 86 5.54 11.41 -0.03
N LYS A 87 5.78 10.10 0.09
CA LYS A 87 5.93 9.44 1.41
C LYS A 87 7.37 9.52 1.91
N GLU A 88 8.34 9.51 1.01
CA GLU A 88 9.76 9.74 1.30
C GLU A 88 9.99 11.18 1.79
N GLU A 89 9.34 12.17 1.15
CA GLU A 89 9.40 13.57 1.58
C GLU A 89 8.78 13.82 2.98
N VAL A 90 7.76 13.05 3.39
CA VAL A 90 7.15 13.20 4.72
C VAL A 90 7.97 12.52 5.81
N GLU A 91 8.61 11.39 5.51
CA GLU A 91 9.47 10.66 6.46
C GLU A 91 10.77 11.42 6.73
N GLU A 92 11.36 12.09 5.74
CA GLU A 92 12.51 12.97 5.93
C GLU A 92 12.16 14.20 6.80
N VAL A 93 10.99 14.80 6.58
CA VAL A 93 10.52 15.95 7.38
C VAL A 93 10.22 15.54 8.82
N GLU A 94 9.60 14.38 9.06
CA GLU A 94 9.35 13.89 10.42
C GLU A 94 10.65 13.56 11.17
N ALA A 95 11.68 13.04 10.49
CA ALA A 95 12.97 12.79 11.12
C ALA A 95 13.70 14.10 11.52
N GLU A 96 13.68 15.11 10.65
CA GLU A 96 14.34 16.41 10.91
C GLU A 96 13.70 17.17 12.08
N ILE A 97 12.36 17.10 12.23
CA ILE A 97 11.65 17.75 13.34
C ILE A 97 11.98 17.10 14.69
N VAL A 98 12.19 15.78 14.72
CA VAL A 98 12.52 15.03 15.94
C VAL A 98 13.95 15.32 16.42
N ASP A 99 14.88 15.57 15.50
CA ASP A 99 16.24 16.00 15.83
C ASP A 99 16.27 17.44 16.38
N ASP A 100 15.47 18.36 15.84
CA ASP A 100 15.37 19.76 16.32
C ASP A 100 14.73 19.86 17.73
N GLU A 101 13.65 19.10 18.01
CA GLU A 101 13.02 19.07 19.34
C GLU A 101 13.92 18.44 20.42
N ALA A 102 14.82 17.54 20.05
CA ALA A 102 15.79 16.95 20.98
C ALA A 102 16.88 17.95 21.38
N GLU A 103 17.30 18.84 20.47
CA GLU A 103 18.33 19.86 20.73
C GLU A 103 17.78 21.00 21.62
N GLU A 104 16.52 21.41 21.45
CA GLU A 104 15.89 22.43 22.31
C GLU A 104 15.65 21.93 23.75
N ALA A 105 15.29 20.65 23.93
CA ALA A 105 15.06 20.07 25.27
C ALA A 105 16.34 19.96 26.13
N GLU A 106 17.50 19.81 25.50
CA GLU A 106 18.79 19.77 26.19
C GLU A 106 19.29 21.18 26.57
N ALA A 107 18.96 22.20 25.78
CA ALA A 107 19.35 23.59 26.06
C ALA A 107 18.60 24.19 27.27
N GLU A 108 17.31 23.88 27.46
CA GLU A 108 16.54 24.40 28.60
C GLU A 108 16.90 23.70 29.93
N ALA A 109 17.49 22.51 29.90
CA ALA A 109 17.90 21.77 31.10
C ALA A 109 19.22 22.30 31.71
N GLU A 110 20.06 23.00 30.95
CA GLU A 110 21.30 23.61 31.44
C GLU A 110 21.11 25.04 31.99
N GLU A 111 20.04 25.77 31.62
CA GLU A 111 19.83 27.16 32.09
C GLU A 111 19.20 27.24 33.51
N GLU A 112 18.59 26.15 34.02
CA GLU A 112 18.05 26.09 35.40
C GLU A 112 19.00 25.47 36.46
N ALA A 113 20.26 25.15 36.13
CA ALA A 113 21.24 24.50 37.04
C ALA A 113 22.23 25.46 37.75
#